data_AF-A0A915U722-F1
#
_entry.id   AF-A0A915U722-F1
#
_cell.length_a   1.000
_cell.length_b   1.000
_cell.length_c   1.000
_cell.angle_alpha   90.00
_cell.angle_beta   90.00
_cell.angle_gamma   90.00
#
_symmetry.space_group_name_H-M   'P 1'
#
loop_
_entity.id
_entity.type
_entity.pdbx_description
1 polymer ?
#
loop_
_entity_poly.entity_id
_entity_poly.type
_entity_poly.pdbx_seq_one_letter_code
_entity_poly.pdbx_strand_id
1 'polypeptide(L)'
;MVLGAVLLLLALLSGCGYKTDPVPPGKVMPEPVRDLRYQLSERGVTLTWSYPTRTVTGDRLEQIDSFAIYRAVVPAKDYCDTCPIPFGQPILVPGGTVPPEGGRTGRFESTLLRPGHLYFFKVRARSGWWAESADSNIVSFLWHIPLKAPAGLRARAEDSRIVLAWQPVVSHLDSSPVTGPVEYQVYRSTDGGTFEPLDGPVQETRFVDTAVVNGRKYFYHVQALERFERGIVGGGTSADVAVSPVDRTPPAPPTGVRAIRTGKGIKVFWEPVPDRDLKGYRVYRRLSGDRAPELVGEVNAPYTMFIDRTPPHRGQRLYYSVSSIDGARPANESMSSPEVMIRN
;
A
#
# COMPACT_ATOMS: atom_id res chain seq x y z
N MET A 1 74.36 -47.44 -35.85
CA MET A 1 73.20 -47.39 -36.77
C MET A 1 72.27 -48.53 -36.41
N VAL A 2 70.95 -48.33 -36.52
CA VAL A 2 69.87 -49.33 -36.32
C VAL A 2 69.47 -49.61 -34.86
N LEU A 3 68.99 -48.62 -34.11
CA LEU A 3 68.10 -48.89 -32.95
C LEU A 3 67.16 -47.71 -32.58
N GLY A 4 67.33 -46.52 -33.17
CA GLY A 4 66.47 -45.35 -32.93
C GLY A 4 65.28 -45.18 -33.88
N ALA A 5 65.15 -46.03 -34.92
CA ALA A 5 64.18 -45.83 -36.00
C ALA A 5 62.85 -46.60 -35.82
N VAL A 6 62.75 -47.51 -34.85
CA VAL A 6 61.55 -48.38 -34.71
C VAL A 6 60.57 -47.85 -33.66
N LEU A 7 61.00 -47.04 -32.69
CA LEU A 7 60.11 -46.53 -31.64
C LEU A 7 59.33 -45.26 -32.02
N LEU A 8 59.73 -44.54 -33.08
CA LEU A 8 59.05 -43.32 -33.53
C LEU A 8 57.90 -43.57 -34.52
N LEU A 9 57.77 -44.78 -35.06
CA LEU A 9 56.71 -45.12 -36.02
C LEU A 9 55.40 -45.63 -35.37
N LEU A 10 55.39 -45.96 -34.08
CA LEU A 10 54.20 -46.47 -33.38
C LEU A 10 53.37 -45.40 -32.66
N ALA A 11 53.82 -44.14 -32.61
CA ALA A 11 53.09 -43.03 -31.98
C ALA A 11 52.16 -42.25 -32.93
N LEU A 12 52.11 -42.60 -34.22
CA LEU A 12 51.35 -41.86 -35.24
C LEU A 12 49.98 -42.47 -35.59
N LEU A 13 49.53 -43.52 -34.89
CA LEU A 13 48.30 -44.26 -35.27
C LEU A 13 47.22 -44.39 -34.19
N SER A 14 47.30 -43.65 -33.07
CA SER A 14 46.23 -43.67 -32.05
C SER A 14 45.63 -42.28 -31.84
N GLY A 15 45.10 -41.72 -32.92
CA GLY A 15 44.33 -40.48 -32.92
C GLY A 15 43.13 -40.58 -33.85
N CYS A 16 42.25 -41.56 -33.63
CA CYS A 16 40.96 -41.62 -34.33
C CYS A 16 40.04 -40.50 -33.81
N GLY A 17 40.31 -39.26 -34.22
CA GLY A 17 39.33 -38.18 -34.14
C GLY A 17 38.28 -38.42 -35.21
N TYR A 18 37.11 -38.96 -34.84
CA TYR A 18 35.98 -39.12 -35.74
C TYR A 18 35.49 -37.73 -36.14
N LYS A 19 35.74 -37.31 -37.38
CA LYS A 19 35.18 -36.08 -37.94
C LYS A 19 33.71 -36.33 -38.25
N THR A 20 32.84 -36.03 -37.29
CA THR A 20 31.40 -35.98 -37.55
C THR A 20 31.08 -34.82 -38.47
N ASP A 21 29.94 -34.90 -39.15
CA ASP A 21 29.45 -33.80 -39.96
C ASP A 21 29.38 -32.49 -39.17
N PRO A 22 29.70 -31.34 -39.79
CA PRO A 22 29.58 -30.05 -39.15
C PRO A 22 28.12 -29.82 -38.74
N VAL A 23 27.90 -29.62 -37.43
CA VAL A 23 26.57 -29.30 -36.90
C VAL A 23 26.19 -27.89 -37.35
N PRO A 24 25.06 -27.71 -38.06
CA PRO A 24 24.61 -26.39 -38.47
C PRO A 24 24.41 -25.47 -37.27
N PRO A 25 24.83 -24.19 -37.35
CA PRO A 25 24.62 -23.19 -36.30
C PRO A 25 23.24 -23.17 -35.68
N GLY A 26 22.20 -23.25 -36.52
CA GLY A 26 20.81 -23.20 -36.05
C GLY A 26 20.41 -24.37 -35.14
N LYS A 27 21.05 -25.54 -35.27
CA LYS A 27 20.71 -26.75 -34.51
C LYS A 27 21.14 -26.71 -33.05
N VAL A 28 22.00 -25.76 -32.68
CA VAL A 28 22.52 -25.60 -31.31
C VAL A 28 22.24 -24.22 -30.73
N MET A 29 21.86 -23.26 -31.58
CA MET A 29 21.58 -21.88 -31.20
C MET A 29 20.22 -21.76 -30.53
N PRO A 30 20.13 -21.31 -29.26
CA PRO A 30 18.86 -21.12 -28.58
C PRO A 30 17.98 -20.06 -29.24
N GLU A 31 16.67 -20.19 -29.09
CA GLU A 31 15.74 -19.11 -29.40
C GLU A 31 16.04 -17.86 -28.53
N PRO A 32 15.82 -16.65 -29.07
CA PRO A 32 15.99 -15.44 -28.29
C PRO A 32 14.93 -15.35 -27.19
N VAL A 33 15.36 -14.90 -26.02
CA VAL A 33 14.45 -14.53 -24.93
C VAL A 33 13.51 -13.41 -25.39
N ARG A 34 12.21 -13.54 -25.17
CA ARG A 34 11.21 -12.53 -25.58
C ARG A 34 10.52 -11.81 -24.42
N ASP A 35 10.69 -12.32 -23.20
CA ASP A 35 9.97 -11.90 -22.00
C ASP A 35 10.88 -11.29 -20.92
N LEU A 36 12.01 -10.71 -21.32
CA LEU A 36 12.88 -10.01 -20.38
C LEU A 36 12.10 -8.88 -19.73
N ARG A 37 12.03 -8.89 -18.41
CA ARG A 37 11.32 -7.92 -17.57
C ARG A 37 12.19 -7.53 -16.38
N TYR A 38 11.85 -6.42 -15.73
CA TYR A 38 12.57 -5.92 -14.57
C TYR A 38 11.63 -5.51 -13.44
N GLN A 39 12.17 -5.53 -12.23
CA GLN A 39 11.54 -4.97 -11.03
C GLN A 39 12.58 -4.13 -10.29
N LEU A 40 12.22 -2.89 -9.96
CA LEU A 40 13.06 -1.99 -9.19
C LEU A 40 12.86 -2.22 -7.69
N SER A 41 13.92 -2.00 -6.93
CA SER A 41 13.95 -2.07 -5.46
C SER A 41 14.85 -0.95 -4.92
N GLU A 42 14.88 -0.75 -3.61
CA GLU A 42 15.79 0.22 -2.96
C GLU A 42 17.29 -0.02 -3.25
N ARG A 43 17.67 -1.25 -3.60
CA ARG A 43 19.09 -1.66 -3.79
C ARG A 43 19.54 -1.63 -5.26
N GLY A 44 18.60 -1.56 -6.20
CA GLY A 44 18.87 -1.65 -7.63
C GLY A 44 17.75 -2.33 -8.41
N VAL A 45 18.11 -3.05 -9.46
CA VAL A 45 17.17 -3.74 -10.36
C VAL A 45 17.33 -5.26 -10.30
N THR A 46 16.20 -5.97 -10.32
CA THR A 46 16.14 -7.41 -10.57
C THR A 46 15.58 -7.64 -11.97
N LEU A 47 16.34 -8.32 -12.83
CA LEU A 47 15.90 -8.79 -14.14
C LEU A 47 15.40 -10.22 -14.04
N THR A 48 14.31 -10.53 -14.74
CA THR A 48 13.82 -11.91 -14.87
C THR A 48 13.42 -12.22 -16.32
N TRP A 49 13.58 -13.47 -16.72
CA TRP A 49 13.24 -13.97 -18.06
C TRP A 49 12.98 -15.47 -18.04
N SER A 50 12.36 -16.00 -19.09
CA SER A 50 12.16 -17.45 -19.26
C SER A 50 13.34 -18.10 -19.97
N TYR A 51 13.70 -19.32 -19.56
CA TYR A 51 14.72 -20.11 -20.26
C TYR A 51 14.17 -20.55 -21.63
N PRO A 52 14.90 -20.33 -22.74
CA PRO A 52 14.51 -20.91 -24.02
C PRO A 52 14.57 -22.45 -23.94
N THR A 53 13.51 -23.09 -24.41
CA THR A 53 13.38 -24.56 -24.42
C THR A 53 13.73 -25.18 -25.76
N ARG A 54 13.91 -24.35 -26.79
CA ARG A 54 14.18 -24.76 -28.16
C ARG A 54 15.30 -23.96 -28.80
N THR A 55 15.87 -24.55 -29.83
CA THR A 55 16.78 -23.89 -30.75
C THR A 55 16.00 -23.11 -31.80
N VAL A 56 16.67 -22.26 -32.56
CA VAL A 56 16.06 -21.51 -33.67
C VAL A 56 15.52 -22.41 -34.80
N THR A 57 15.93 -23.69 -34.84
CA THR A 57 15.39 -24.71 -35.76
C THR A 57 14.27 -25.54 -35.13
N GLY A 58 13.90 -25.28 -33.88
CA GLY A 58 12.83 -25.96 -33.15
C GLY A 58 13.26 -27.22 -32.39
N ASP A 59 14.54 -27.59 -32.47
CA ASP A 59 15.10 -28.71 -31.71
C ASP A 59 15.07 -28.40 -30.21
N ARG A 60 14.89 -29.42 -29.37
CA ARG A 60 14.77 -29.22 -27.92
C ARG A 60 16.14 -28.96 -27.30
N LEU A 61 16.21 -27.98 -26.39
CA LEU A 61 17.37 -27.73 -25.55
C LEU A 61 17.27 -28.49 -24.24
N GLU A 62 18.36 -29.16 -23.86
CA GLU A 62 18.48 -29.83 -22.55
C GLU A 62 19.26 -28.97 -21.55
N GLN A 63 20.10 -28.07 -22.05
CA GLN A 63 20.98 -27.23 -21.24
C GLN A 63 21.21 -25.87 -21.92
N ILE A 64 21.40 -24.86 -21.08
CA ILE A 64 21.99 -23.57 -21.43
C ILE A 64 23.24 -23.40 -20.58
N ASP A 65 24.37 -23.07 -21.20
CA ASP A 65 25.63 -22.93 -20.47
C ASP A 65 25.71 -21.62 -19.72
N SER A 66 25.29 -20.52 -20.37
CA SER A 66 25.27 -19.21 -19.75
C SER A 66 24.28 -18.26 -20.42
N PHE A 67 23.94 -17.20 -19.70
CA PHE A 67 23.28 -16.02 -20.24
C PHE A 67 24.26 -14.86 -20.26
N ALA A 68 24.42 -14.24 -21.43
CA ALA A 68 25.18 -13.01 -21.59
C ALA A 68 24.24 -11.81 -21.37
N ILE A 69 24.45 -11.11 -20.26
CA ILE A 69 23.65 -9.94 -19.89
C ILE A 69 24.41 -8.69 -20.29
N TYR A 70 23.89 -7.99 -21.29
CA TYR A 70 24.44 -6.74 -21.76
C TYR A 70 23.81 -5.58 -20.98
N ARG A 71 24.65 -4.65 -20.55
CA ARG A 71 24.24 -3.43 -19.84
C ARG A 71 24.79 -2.21 -20.57
N ALA A 72 23.93 -1.23 -20.83
CA ALA A 72 24.34 0.12 -21.20
C ALA A 72 23.89 1.10 -20.11
N VAL A 73 24.71 2.13 -19.87
CA VAL A 73 24.43 3.17 -18.88
C VAL A 73 24.66 4.53 -19.54
N VAL A 74 23.61 5.31 -19.66
CA VAL A 74 23.64 6.62 -20.35
C VAL A 74 23.14 7.67 -19.37
N PRO A 75 23.88 8.78 -19.11
CA PRO A 75 23.34 9.89 -18.34
C PRO A 75 22.05 10.39 -18.99
N ALA A 76 20.98 10.59 -18.21
CA ALA A 76 19.66 10.91 -18.77
C ALA A 76 19.67 12.18 -19.64
N LYS A 77 20.45 13.18 -19.23
CA LYS A 77 20.66 14.45 -19.95
C LYS A 77 21.34 14.30 -21.33
N ASP A 78 22.11 13.23 -21.53
CA ASP A 78 22.90 13.01 -22.75
C ASP A 78 22.20 12.03 -23.70
N TYR A 79 21.02 11.51 -23.30
CA TYR A 79 20.29 10.52 -24.06
C TYR A 79 19.45 11.16 -25.17
N CYS A 80 19.51 10.57 -26.37
CA CYS A 80 18.63 10.90 -27.48
C CYS A 80 17.93 9.64 -28.00
N ASP A 81 16.66 9.74 -28.40
CA ASP A 81 15.85 8.57 -28.77
C ASP A 81 16.36 7.84 -30.02
N THR A 82 17.12 8.51 -30.88
CA THR A 82 17.74 7.95 -32.10
C THR A 82 19.19 7.51 -31.91
N CYS A 83 19.77 7.73 -30.73
CA CYS A 83 21.17 7.42 -30.46
C CYS A 83 21.36 5.89 -30.32
N PRO A 84 22.41 5.30 -30.91
CA PRO A 84 22.77 3.92 -30.66
C PRO A 84 23.03 3.67 -29.17
N ILE A 85 22.43 2.61 -28.61
CA ILE A 85 22.60 2.26 -27.20
C ILE A 85 24.00 1.64 -26.99
N PRO A 86 24.88 2.24 -26.18
CA PRO A 86 26.26 1.80 -26.03
C PRO A 86 26.37 0.63 -25.03
N PHE A 87 25.98 -0.57 -25.45
CA PHE A 87 26.13 -1.76 -24.63
C PHE A 87 27.60 -2.08 -24.37
N GLY A 88 27.97 -2.25 -23.10
CA GLY A 88 29.30 -2.69 -22.70
C GLY A 88 29.50 -4.21 -22.87
N GLN A 89 30.63 -4.71 -22.36
CA GLN A 89 30.87 -6.15 -22.32
C GLN A 89 29.80 -6.89 -21.49
N PRO A 90 29.39 -8.10 -21.91
CA PRO A 90 28.35 -8.83 -21.23
C PRO A 90 28.85 -9.42 -19.91
N ILE A 91 27.95 -9.45 -18.93
CA ILE A 91 28.13 -10.21 -17.69
C ILE A 91 27.59 -11.62 -17.96
N LEU A 92 28.45 -12.63 -17.79
CA LEU A 92 28.03 -14.03 -17.96
C LEU A 92 27.44 -14.56 -16.66
N VAL A 93 26.18 -14.97 -16.73
CA VAL A 93 25.50 -15.68 -15.64
C VAL A 93 25.42 -17.16 -16.01
N PRO A 94 25.85 -18.09 -15.14
CA PRO A 94 25.72 -19.51 -15.39
C PRO A 94 24.27 -19.90 -15.69
N GLY A 95 24.10 -20.75 -16.70
CA GLY A 95 22.81 -21.36 -17.00
C GLY A 95 22.60 -22.64 -16.19
N GLY A 96 22.03 -23.63 -16.83
CA GLY A 96 21.82 -24.95 -16.27
C GLY A 96 20.88 -25.79 -17.11
N THR A 97 20.39 -26.88 -16.52
CA THR A 97 19.45 -27.79 -17.15
C THR A 97 18.12 -27.10 -17.47
N VAL A 98 17.60 -27.38 -18.66
CA VAL A 98 16.32 -26.88 -19.16
C VAL A 98 15.27 -27.99 -19.00
N PRO A 99 14.26 -27.80 -18.12
CA PRO A 99 13.23 -28.81 -17.92
C PRO A 99 12.42 -29.08 -19.20
N PRO A 100 11.98 -30.34 -19.44
CA PRO A 100 11.12 -30.70 -20.57
C PRO A 100 9.87 -29.83 -20.70
N GLU A 101 9.20 -29.61 -19.58
CA GLU A 101 7.98 -28.83 -19.44
C GLU A 101 8.21 -27.31 -19.49
N GLY A 102 9.47 -26.84 -19.53
CA GLY A 102 9.82 -25.43 -19.45
C GLY A 102 9.64 -24.86 -18.04
N GLY A 103 9.24 -23.59 -17.96
CA GLY A 103 8.90 -22.93 -16.68
C GLY A 103 10.10 -22.47 -15.82
N ARG A 104 11.33 -22.86 -16.18
CA ARG A 104 12.53 -22.33 -15.51
C ARG A 104 12.76 -20.86 -15.89
N THR A 105 13.03 -20.04 -14.88
CA THR A 105 13.28 -18.61 -15.03
C THR A 105 14.73 -18.25 -14.68
N GLY A 106 15.27 -17.29 -15.41
CA GLY A 106 16.52 -16.63 -15.08
C GLY A 106 16.27 -15.43 -14.20
N ARG A 107 17.23 -15.13 -13.32
CA ARG A 107 17.22 -13.97 -12.45
C ARG A 107 18.62 -13.36 -12.40
N PHE A 108 18.70 -12.04 -12.49
CA PHE A 108 19.94 -11.31 -12.31
C PHE A 108 19.69 -10.00 -11.56
N GLU A 109 20.55 -9.69 -10.60
CA GLU A 109 20.43 -8.48 -9.78
C GLU A 109 21.60 -7.55 -10.09
N SER A 110 21.30 -6.28 -10.39
CA SER A 110 22.29 -5.21 -10.53
C SER A 110 22.04 -4.16 -9.47
N THR A 111 23.02 -3.99 -8.59
CA THR A 111 23.01 -3.00 -7.51
C THR A 111 23.91 -1.80 -7.84
N LEU A 112 24.03 -0.85 -6.90
CA LEU A 112 24.92 0.33 -7.00
C LEU A 112 24.71 1.14 -8.29
N LEU A 113 23.45 1.27 -8.69
CA LEU A 113 23.07 2.04 -9.87
C LEU A 113 23.28 3.54 -9.62
N ARG A 114 23.69 4.26 -10.67
CA ARG A 114 24.03 5.68 -10.62
C ARG A 114 22.77 6.51 -10.84
N PRO A 115 22.42 7.41 -9.90
CA PRO A 115 21.24 8.27 -10.03
C PRO A 115 21.30 9.12 -11.30
N GLY A 116 20.14 9.43 -11.89
CA GLY A 116 20.03 10.24 -13.09
C GLY A 116 20.59 9.57 -14.36
N HIS A 117 20.75 8.25 -14.36
CA HIS A 117 21.19 7.49 -15.53
C HIS A 117 20.09 6.55 -16.02
N LEU A 118 19.94 6.48 -17.34
CA LEU A 118 19.18 5.46 -18.03
C LEU A 118 20.00 4.18 -18.13
N TYR A 119 19.38 3.09 -17.72
CA TYR A 119 19.91 1.75 -17.83
C TYR A 119 19.16 1.01 -18.91
N PHE A 120 19.91 0.32 -19.78
CA PHE A 120 19.37 -0.57 -20.80
C PHE A 120 19.93 -1.96 -20.59
N PHE A 121 19.06 -2.97 -20.64
CA PHE A 121 19.46 -4.36 -20.53
C PHE A 121 18.88 -5.19 -21.68
N LYS A 122 19.69 -6.12 -22.15
CA LYS A 122 19.28 -7.22 -23.02
C LYS A 122 20.05 -8.49 -22.65
N VAL A 123 19.47 -9.64 -22.94
CA VAL A 123 20.02 -10.94 -22.61
C VAL A 123 20.18 -11.77 -23.88
N ARG A 124 21.27 -12.53 -23.97
CA ARG A 124 21.44 -13.61 -24.95
C ARG A 124 21.68 -14.93 -24.23
N ALA A 125 21.08 -16.00 -24.71
CA ALA A 125 21.31 -17.35 -24.21
C ALA A 125 22.44 -18.01 -25.00
N ARG A 126 23.33 -18.74 -24.31
CA ARG A 126 24.47 -19.42 -24.91
C ARG A 126 24.41 -20.91 -24.64
N SER A 127 24.61 -21.70 -25.69
CA SER A 127 24.70 -23.17 -25.64
C SER A 127 25.95 -23.60 -26.39
N GLY A 128 26.90 -24.20 -25.69
CA GLY A 128 28.23 -24.51 -26.20
C GLY A 128 29.14 -23.29 -26.36
N TRP A 129 30.32 -23.54 -26.92
CA TRP A 129 31.40 -22.54 -27.03
C TRP A 129 31.07 -21.38 -27.99
N TRP A 130 30.17 -21.59 -28.95
CA TRP A 130 29.93 -20.63 -30.05
C TRP A 130 28.46 -20.35 -30.37
N ALA A 131 27.49 -21.13 -29.89
CA ALA A 131 26.10 -20.89 -30.19
C ALA A 131 25.50 -19.89 -29.20
N GLU A 132 25.09 -18.73 -29.72
CA GLU A 132 24.49 -17.64 -28.95
C GLU A 132 23.20 -17.20 -29.65
N SER A 133 22.13 -16.97 -28.87
CA SER A 133 20.86 -16.50 -29.40
C SER A 133 20.95 -15.08 -29.95
N ALA A 134 19.94 -14.69 -30.73
CA ALA A 134 19.71 -13.27 -31.01
C ALA A 134 19.41 -12.49 -29.71
N ASP A 135 19.46 -11.15 -29.80
CA ASP A 135 19.12 -10.26 -28.70
C ASP A 135 17.69 -10.49 -28.19
N SER A 136 17.51 -10.39 -26.86
CA SER A 136 16.18 -10.27 -26.29
C SER A 136 15.51 -8.94 -26.63
N ASN A 137 14.24 -8.79 -26.25
CA ASN A 137 13.68 -7.45 -26.08
C ASN A 137 14.57 -6.62 -25.12
N ILE A 138 14.70 -5.33 -25.41
CA ILE A 138 15.45 -4.41 -24.54
C ILE A 138 14.50 -3.88 -23.48
N VAL A 139 14.92 -3.94 -22.22
CA VAL A 139 14.26 -3.22 -21.14
C VAL A 139 15.08 -2.00 -20.77
N SER A 140 14.40 -0.91 -20.46
CA SER A 140 15.04 0.32 -20.00
C SER A 140 14.30 0.97 -18.85
N PHE A 141 15.06 1.66 -18.01
CA PHE A 141 14.53 2.44 -16.89
C PHE A 141 15.51 3.54 -16.50
N LEU A 142 14.97 4.61 -15.92
CA LEU A 142 15.74 5.69 -15.33
C LEU A 142 15.93 5.38 -13.84
N TRP A 143 17.18 5.34 -13.39
CA TRP A 143 17.47 5.12 -11.97
C TRP A 143 17.54 6.44 -11.22
N HIS A 144 16.67 6.62 -10.24
CA HIS A 144 16.73 7.69 -9.24
C HIS A 144 16.84 7.11 -7.85
N ILE A 145 17.43 7.87 -6.93
CA ILE A 145 17.50 7.50 -5.52
C ILE A 145 16.09 7.67 -4.95
N PRO A 146 15.47 6.63 -4.36
CA PRO A 146 14.15 6.78 -3.78
C PRO A 146 14.12 7.83 -2.66
N LEU A 147 12.95 8.42 -2.45
CA LEU A 147 12.66 9.29 -1.32
C LEU A 147 12.80 8.55 0.02
N LYS A 148 13.21 9.26 1.08
CA LYS A 148 13.07 8.73 2.45
C LYS A 148 11.59 8.53 2.78
N ALA A 149 11.32 7.58 3.67
CA ALA A 149 9.98 7.37 4.20
C ALA A 149 9.45 8.65 4.88
N PRO A 150 8.15 8.98 4.72
CA PRO A 150 7.52 10.04 5.50
C PRO A 150 7.67 9.78 7.00
N ALA A 151 8.14 10.79 7.73
CA ALA A 151 8.32 10.70 9.18
C ALA A 151 7.15 11.35 9.91
N GLY A 152 6.96 10.96 11.18
CA GLY A 152 6.02 11.62 12.08
C GLY A 152 4.56 11.50 11.64
N LEU A 153 4.18 10.41 10.96
CA LEU A 153 2.78 10.11 10.67
C LEU A 153 1.99 10.05 11.99
N ARG A 154 0.88 10.78 12.04
CA ARG A 154 -0.06 10.83 13.16
C ARG A 154 -1.47 10.73 12.61
N ALA A 155 -2.32 10.00 13.33
CA ALA A 155 -3.73 9.87 13.02
C ALA A 155 -4.56 10.46 14.17
N ARG A 156 -5.61 11.21 13.81
CA ARG A 156 -6.58 11.76 14.76
C ARG A 156 -7.97 11.22 14.43
N ALA A 157 -8.59 10.60 15.41
CA ALA A 157 -9.97 10.15 15.36
C ALA A 157 -10.93 11.34 15.51
N GLU A 158 -11.86 11.48 14.58
CA GLU A 158 -13.01 12.37 14.65
C GLU A 158 -14.28 11.54 14.35
N ASP A 159 -15.45 12.16 14.48
CA ASP A 159 -16.71 11.50 14.15
C ASP A 159 -16.77 11.20 12.64
N SER A 160 -16.88 9.91 12.31
CA SER A 160 -17.03 9.39 10.95
C SER A 160 -15.89 9.78 10.00
N ARG A 161 -14.74 10.20 10.55
CA ARG A 161 -13.53 10.53 9.76
C ARG A 161 -12.26 10.39 10.57
N ILE A 162 -11.16 10.15 9.86
CA ILE A 162 -9.80 10.11 10.41
C ILE A 162 -8.95 11.15 9.68
N VAL A 163 -8.31 12.03 10.44
CA VAL A 163 -7.38 13.03 9.91
C VAL A 163 -5.95 12.55 10.12
N LEU A 164 -5.25 12.32 9.01
CA LEU A 164 -3.84 11.95 8.97
C LEU A 164 -2.99 13.17 8.69
N ALA A 165 -1.82 13.24 9.32
CA ALA A 165 -0.80 14.25 9.04
C ALA A 165 0.61 13.67 9.22
N TRP A 166 1.56 14.11 8.40
CA TRP A 166 2.95 13.68 8.44
C TRP A 166 3.92 14.83 8.14
N GLN A 167 5.22 14.59 8.28
CA GLN A 167 6.25 15.56 7.93
C GLN A 167 6.56 15.51 6.42
N PRO A 168 6.81 16.65 5.77
CA PRO A 168 7.21 16.66 4.36
C PRO A 168 8.55 15.95 4.17
N VAL A 169 8.66 15.16 3.11
CA VAL A 169 9.93 14.54 2.73
C VAL A 169 10.76 15.52 1.90
N VAL A 170 11.96 15.83 2.41
CA VAL A 170 12.86 16.84 1.82
C VAL A 170 14.20 16.25 1.36
N SER A 171 14.40 14.93 1.52
CA SER A 171 15.63 14.27 1.09
C SER A 171 15.39 12.85 0.59
N HIS A 172 16.25 12.41 -0.33
CA HIS A 172 16.33 11.01 -0.77
C HIS A 172 17.07 10.16 0.27
N LEU A 173 17.07 8.83 0.09
CA LEU A 173 17.71 7.88 1.00
C LEU A 173 19.18 8.17 1.29
N ASP A 174 19.93 8.72 0.33
CA ASP A 174 21.33 9.11 0.47
C ASP A 174 21.53 10.49 1.14
N SER A 175 20.44 11.12 1.59
CA SER A 175 20.40 12.47 2.16
C SER A 175 20.61 13.62 1.18
N SER A 176 20.63 13.37 -0.13
CA SER A 176 20.55 14.44 -1.13
C SER A 176 19.18 15.16 -1.07
N PRO A 177 19.11 16.48 -1.32
CA PRO A 177 17.88 17.24 -1.22
C PRO A 177 16.92 16.93 -2.36
N VAL A 178 15.62 16.96 -2.07
CA VAL A 178 14.55 16.84 -3.08
C VAL A 178 14.32 18.22 -3.70
N THR A 179 14.38 18.28 -5.03
CA THR A 179 14.19 19.53 -5.79
C THR A 179 12.85 19.59 -6.53
N GLY A 180 12.18 18.44 -6.70
CA GLY A 180 10.91 18.31 -7.40
C GLY A 180 9.70 18.26 -6.46
N PRO A 181 8.48 18.23 -7.03
CA PRO A 181 7.27 18.00 -6.25
C PRO A 181 7.24 16.56 -5.69
N VAL A 182 6.86 16.43 -4.43
CA VAL A 182 6.63 15.14 -3.77
C VAL A 182 5.13 14.90 -3.66
N GLU A 183 4.70 13.72 -4.10
CA GLU A 183 3.35 13.22 -3.91
C GLU A 183 3.35 12.15 -2.82
N TYR A 184 2.21 11.88 -2.19
CA TYR A 184 2.06 10.93 -1.10
C TYR A 184 0.91 9.98 -1.38
N GLN A 185 1.21 8.69 -1.46
CA GLN A 185 0.17 7.65 -1.48
C GLN A 185 -0.15 7.23 -0.05
N VAL A 186 -1.40 7.37 0.33
CA VAL A 186 -1.91 6.89 1.63
C VAL A 186 -2.44 5.47 1.44
N TYR A 187 -2.09 4.60 2.37
CA TYR A 187 -2.58 3.23 2.42
C TYR A 187 -3.35 2.98 3.70
N ARG A 188 -4.35 2.11 3.62
CA ARG A 188 -5.19 1.73 4.75
C ARG A 188 -5.29 0.21 4.86
N SER A 189 -5.32 -0.27 6.08
CA SER A 189 -5.61 -1.65 6.44
C SER A 189 -6.65 -1.71 7.55
N THR A 190 -7.43 -2.79 7.61
CA THR A 190 -8.39 -3.06 8.69
C THR A 190 -8.01 -4.24 9.58
N ASP A 191 -7.00 -5.01 9.18
CA ASP A 191 -6.43 -6.14 9.92
C ASP A 191 -5.01 -5.85 10.43
N GLY A 192 -4.38 -4.79 9.94
CA GLY A 192 -2.98 -4.43 10.24
C GLY A 192 -1.96 -5.20 9.42
N GLY A 193 -2.40 -6.00 8.43
CA GLY A 193 -1.54 -6.81 7.57
C GLY A 193 -1.62 -6.38 6.11
N THR A 194 -2.83 -6.45 5.53
CA THR A 194 -3.02 -6.10 4.11
C THR A 194 -3.37 -4.63 3.97
N PHE A 195 -2.50 -3.87 3.31
CA PHE A 195 -2.68 -2.44 3.07
C PHE A 195 -3.07 -2.18 1.62
N GLU A 196 -4.19 -1.49 1.43
CA GLU A 196 -4.68 -1.06 0.13
C GLU A 196 -4.48 0.45 -0.02
N PRO A 197 -4.10 0.94 -1.21
CA PRO A 197 -4.04 2.37 -1.46
C PRO A 197 -5.45 2.96 -1.36
N LEU A 198 -5.54 4.10 -0.70
CA LEU A 198 -6.74 4.94 -0.77
C LEU A 198 -6.75 5.70 -2.10
N ASP A 199 -7.54 6.77 -2.19
CA ASP A 199 -7.58 7.68 -3.33
C ASP A 199 -6.17 8.03 -3.87
N GLY A 200 -6.12 8.62 -5.06
CA GLY A 200 -4.85 8.93 -5.73
C GLY A 200 -3.87 9.77 -4.87
N PRO A 201 -2.58 9.80 -5.25
CA PRO A 201 -1.56 10.50 -4.49
C PRO A 201 -1.89 11.98 -4.24
N VAL A 202 -1.59 12.46 -3.03
CA VAL A 202 -1.80 13.86 -2.63
C VAL A 202 -0.48 14.61 -2.51
N GLN A 203 -0.47 15.92 -2.75
CA GLN A 203 0.74 16.75 -2.57
C GLN A 203 0.84 17.34 -1.16
N GLU A 204 -0.28 17.42 -0.46
CA GLU A 204 -0.35 17.92 0.90
C GLU A 204 0.19 16.89 1.90
N THR A 205 0.68 17.36 3.03
CA THR A 205 1.14 16.53 4.15
C THR A 205 0.00 16.16 5.11
N ARG A 206 -1.23 16.12 4.59
CA ARG A 206 -2.46 15.87 5.31
C ARG A 206 -3.42 15.08 4.42
N PHE A 207 -4.14 14.14 5.02
CA PHE A 207 -5.22 13.40 4.35
C PHE A 207 -6.40 13.23 5.30
N VAL A 208 -7.62 13.22 4.77
CA VAL A 208 -8.84 12.99 5.55
C VAL A 208 -9.56 11.78 4.97
N ASP A 209 -9.56 10.68 5.71
CA ASP A 209 -10.33 9.49 5.36
C ASP A 209 -11.74 9.60 5.95
N THR A 210 -12.75 9.76 5.09
CA THR A 210 -14.18 9.83 5.45
C THR A 210 -14.90 8.49 5.22
N ALA A 211 -14.23 7.49 4.64
CA ALA A 211 -14.79 6.17 4.37
C ALA A 211 -14.54 5.22 5.55
N VAL A 212 -14.73 5.72 6.77
CA VAL A 212 -14.46 5.02 8.03
C VAL A 212 -15.73 4.88 8.86
N VAL A 213 -15.77 3.84 9.70
CA VAL A 213 -16.90 3.55 10.59
C VAL A 213 -16.45 3.71 12.04
N ASN A 214 -17.19 4.52 12.81
CA ASN A 214 -16.94 4.71 14.24
C ASN A 214 -16.86 3.36 14.97
N GLY A 215 -15.90 3.23 15.89
CA GLY A 215 -15.61 2.02 16.64
C GLY A 215 -14.80 0.95 15.91
N ARG A 216 -14.62 1.05 14.58
CA ARG A 216 -13.74 0.14 13.83
C ARG A 216 -12.29 0.61 13.88
N LYS A 217 -11.35 -0.33 14.10
CA LYS A 217 -9.92 -0.03 14.09
C LYS A 217 -9.37 -0.07 12.66
N TYR A 218 -8.56 0.93 12.35
CA TYR A 218 -7.88 1.11 11.07
C TYR A 218 -6.39 1.34 11.30
N PHE A 219 -5.59 0.92 10.33
CA PHE A 219 -4.15 1.09 10.28
C PHE A 219 -3.78 1.86 9.02
N TYR A 220 -2.83 2.78 9.12
CA TYR A 220 -2.40 3.61 8.01
C TYR A 220 -0.88 3.71 7.96
N HIS A 221 -0.35 3.76 6.74
CA HIS A 221 0.97 4.31 6.46
C HIS A 221 0.92 5.15 5.19
N VAL A 222 1.97 5.92 4.98
CA VAL A 222 2.10 6.82 3.83
C VAL A 222 3.42 6.54 3.13
N GLN A 223 3.39 6.52 1.80
CA GLN A 223 4.55 6.40 0.94
C GLN A 223 4.79 7.71 0.21
N ALA A 224 6.02 8.21 0.23
CA ALA A 224 6.39 9.34 -0.61
C ALA A 224 6.68 8.86 -2.04
N LEU A 225 6.21 9.61 -3.02
CA LEU A 225 6.37 9.35 -4.44
C LEU A 225 7.04 10.57 -5.07
N GLU A 226 8.01 10.31 -5.95
CA GLU A 226 8.64 11.33 -6.76
C GLU A 226 8.36 11.07 -8.23
N ARG A 227 7.92 12.12 -8.93
CA ARG A 227 7.60 12.06 -10.35
C ARG A 227 8.76 12.61 -11.17
N PHE A 228 9.22 11.81 -12.13
CA PHE A 228 10.21 12.18 -13.13
C PHE A 228 9.57 12.15 -14.52
N GLU A 229 10.24 12.74 -15.53
CA GLU A 229 9.71 12.83 -16.90
C GLU A 229 9.25 11.49 -17.48
N ARG A 230 9.87 10.38 -17.06
CA ARG A 230 9.61 9.03 -17.58
C ARG A 230 9.17 8.01 -16.53
N GLY A 231 8.61 8.45 -15.39
CA GLY A 231 8.07 7.52 -14.41
C GLY A 231 7.86 8.09 -13.01
N ILE A 232 7.43 7.22 -12.10
CA ILE A 232 7.26 7.52 -10.68
C ILE A 232 8.16 6.57 -9.89
N VAL A 233 8.91 7.09 -8.93
CA VAL A 233 9.70 6.29 -7.99
C VAL A 233 9.10 6.45 -6.60
N GLY A 234 8.68 5.34 -6.01
CA GLY A 234 8.21 5.30 -4.63
C GLY A 234 9.37 5.13 -3.65
N GLY A 235 9.36 5.92 -2.58
CA GLY A 235 10.22 5.76 -1.42
C GLY A 235 9.74 4.67 -0.46
N GLY A 236 10.36 4.62 0.72
CA GLY A 236 9.88 3.78 1.82
C GLY A 236 8.52 4.24 2.37
N THR A 237 7.81 3.35 3.07
CA THR A 237 6.58 3.68 3.80
C THR A 237 6.92 4.21 5.20
N SER A 238 6.08 5.11 5.71
CA SER A 238 6.15 5.54 7.11
C SER A 238 5.93 4.37 8.06
N ALA A 239 6.28 4.55 9.35
CA ALA A 239 5.77 3.66 10.39
C ALA A 239 4.24 3.64 10.40
N ASP A 240 3.67 2.47 10.64
CA ASP A 240 2.22 2.30 10.73
C ASP A 240 1.65 3.03 11.95
N VAL A 241 0.48 3.64 11.78
CA VAL A 241 -0.32 4.17 12.88
C VAL A 241 -1.67 3.47 12.93
N ALA A 242 -2.11 3.14 14.14
CA ALA A 242 -3.42 2.56 14.38
C ALA A 242 -4.36 3.58 15.05
N VAL A 243 -5.60 3.64 14.59
CA VAL A 243 -6.60 4.58 15.09
C VAL A 243 -8.00 3.98 14.98
N SER A 244 -8.92 4.40 15.84
CA SER A 244 -10.33 4.05 15.76
C SER A 244 -11.12 5.35 15.86
N PRO A 245 -11.91 5.73 14.82
CA PRO A 245 -12.77 6.88 14.92
C PRO A 245 -13.81 6.61 15.99
N VAL A 246 -14.17 7.65 16.73
CA VAL A 246 -15.11 7.56 17.84
C VAL A 246 -16.18 8.59 17.63
N ASP A 247 -17.41 8.16 17.84
CA ASP A 247 -18.54 9.07 17.84
C ASP A 247 -18.43 10.00 19.05
N ARG A 248 -18.43 11.31 18.80
CA ARG A 248 -18.37 12.36 19.82
C ARG A 248 -19.47 13.39 19.61
N THR A 249 -20.41 13.13 18.71
CA THR A 249 -21.45 14.09 18.33
C THR A 249 -22.73 13.70 19.06
N PRO A 250 -23.15 14.44 20.10
CA PRO A 250 -24.40 14.15 20.76
C PRO A 250 -25.60 14.45 19.85
N PRO A 251 -26.74 13.77 20.03
CA PRO A 251 -27.95 14.09 19.29
C PRO A 251 -28.49 15.49 19.64
N ALA A 252 -29.45 15.97 18.85
CA ALA A 252 -30.10 17.25 19.15
C ALA A 252 -30.93 17.19 20.45
N PRO A 253 -30.97 18.27 21.25
CA PRO A 253 -31.79 18.33 22.47
C PRO A 253 -33.29 18.22 22.14
N PRO A 254 -34.09 17.49 22.93
CA PRO A 254 -35.53 17.38 22.73
C PRO A 254 -36.27 18.73 22.81
N THR A 255 -37.21 18.95 21.91
CA THR A 255 -38.10 20.12 21.88
C THR A 255 -39.51 19.75 22.31
N GLY A 256 -40.38 20.75 22.47
CA GLY A 256 -41.80 20.52 22.79
C GLY A 256 -42.04 19.84 24.14
N VAL A 257 -41.07 19.91 25.06
CA VAL A 257 -41.20 19.28 26.39
C VAL A 257 -42.41 19.87 27.12
N ARG A 258 -43.24 19.01 27.66
CA ARG A 258 -44.40 19.36 28.49
C ARG A 258 -44.53 18.35 29.61
N ALA A 259 -45.02 18.81 30.75
CA ALA A 259 -45.23 17.95 31.89
C ALA A 259 -46.56 18.27 32.57
N ILE A 260 -47.36 17.22 32.83
CA ILE A 260 -48.75 17.32 33.31
C ILE A 260 -48.92 16.39 34.50
N ARG A 261 -49.61 16.88 35.54
CA ARG A 261 -49.96 16.07 36.71
C ARG A 261 -51.11 15.12 36.38
N THR A 262 -50.98 13.86 36.78
CA THR A 262 -52.00 12.82 36.60
C THR A 262 -52.20 12.03 37.89
N GLY A 263 -53.25 11.20 37.97
CA GLY A 263 -53.46 10.30 39.12
C GLY A 263 -52.37 9.24 39.30
N LYS A 264 -51.50 9.02 38.31
CA LYS A 264 -50.39 8.04 38.35
C LYS A 264 -49.01 8.67 38.56
N GLY A 265 -48.93 10.00 38.73
CA GLY A 265 -47.68 10.75 38.84
C GLY A 265 -47.59 11.91 37.84
N ILE A 266 -46.37 12.39 37.58
CA ILE A 266 -46.13 13.44 36.57
C ILE A 266 -45.80 12.79 35.24
N LYS A 267 -46.61 13.08 34.23
CA LYS A 267 -46.41 12.62 32.86
C LYS A 267 -45.62 13.69 32.09
N VAL A 268 -44.41 13.35 31.64
CA VAL A 268 -43.54 14.20 30.83
C VAL A 268 -43.56 13.66 29.40
N PHE A 269 -43.71 14.53 28.40
CA PHE A 269 -43.64 14.16 26.99
C PHE A 269 -42.93 15.24 26.18
N TRP A 270 -42.36 14.84 25.05
CA TRP A 270 -41.56 15.69 24.17
C TRP A 270 -41.75 15.30 22.72
N GLU A 271 -41.21 16.12 21.81
CA GLU A 271 -41.20 15.82 20.38
C GLU A 271 -40.09 14.81 20.06
N PRO A 272 -40.31 13.86 19.14
CA PRO A 272 -39.27 12.94 18.68
C PRO A 272 -38.08 13.70 18.11
N VAL A 273 -36.87 13.24 18.42
CA VAL A 273 -35.63 13.79 17.86
C VAL A 273 -35.28 12.96 16.62
N PRO A 274 -35.24 13.56 15.42
CA PRO A 274 -34.99 12.81 14.19
C PRO A 274 -33.48 12.60 13.97
N ASP A 275 -32.82 11.93 14.91
CA ASP A 275 -31.41 11.53 14.79
C ASP A 275 -31.28 10.04 14.45
N ARG A 276 -30.27 9.68 13.66
CA ARG A 276 -30.09 8.32 13.14
C ARG A 276 -29.55 7.34 14.18
N ASP A 277 -28.74 7.82 15.10
CA ASP A 277 -28.11 7.05 16.17
C ASP A 277 -28.77 7.27 17.54
N LEU A 278 -29.92 7.97 17.57
CA LEU A 278 -30.69 8.19 18.79
C LEU A 278 -31.04 6.85 19.44
N LYS A 279 -30.48 6.64 20.64
CA LYS A 279 -30.78 5.48 21.46
C LYS A 279 -31.97 5.74 22.38
N GLY A 280 -32.07 6.95 22.91
CA GLY A 280 -33.12 7.30 23.85
C GLY A 280 -32.97 8.68 24.48
N TYR A 281 -33.60 8.83 25.63
CA TYR A 281 -33.73 10.09 26.36
C TYR A 281 -33.44 9.90 27.83
N ARG A 282 -32.85 10.92 28.46
CA ARG A 282 -32.73 11.02 29.91
C ARG A 282 -33.67 12.09 30.42
N VAL A 283 -34.46 11.75 31.43
CA VAL A 283 -35.44 12.66 32.03
C VAL A 283 -34.93 13.09 33.38
N TYR A 284 -34.86 14.40 33.56
CA TYR A 284 -34.38 15.01 34.78
C TYR A 284 -35.49 15.76 35.50
N ARG A 285 -35.41 15.77 36.83
CA ARG A 285 -36.31 16.49 37.73
C ARG A 285 -35.52 17.44 38.61
N ARG A 286 -36.04 18.64 38.87
CA ARG A 286 -35.45 19.56 39.84
C ARG A 286 -36.52 20.16 40.74
N LEU A 287 -36.25 20.21 42.04
CA LEU A 287 -37.11 20.92 42.98
C LEU A 287 -36.74 22.39 43.05
N SER A 288 -37.74 23.22 43.34
CA SER A 288 -37.51 24.63 43.67
C SER A 288 -36.61 24.74 44.90
N GLY A 289 -35.40 25.27 44.71
CA GLY A 289 -34.36 25.38 45.74
C GLY A 289 -33.14 24.49 45.48
N ASP A 290 -33.27 23.46 44.65
CA ASP A 290 -32.15 22.60 44.27
C ASP A 290 -31.25 23.28 43.26
N ARG A 291 -29.94 23.06 43.42
CA ARG A 291 -28.90 23.61 42.53
C ARG A 291 -28.80 22.87 41.20
N ALA A 292 -29.12 21.58 41.17
CA ALA A 292 -28.97 20.74 40.00
C ALA A 292 -30.16 19.80 39.86
N PRO A 293 -30.56 19.46 38.63
CA PRO A 293 -31.59 18.47 38.38
C PRO A 293 -31.03 17.05 38.63
N GLU A 294 -31.86 16.13 39.10
CA GLU A 294 -31.55 14.72 39.29
C GLU A 294 -32.12 13.87 38.15
N LEU A 295 -31.40 12.80 37.75
CA LEU A 295 -31.88 11.85 36.76
C LEU A 295 -32.99 10.99 37.38
N VAL A 296 -34.21 11.05 36.83
CA VAL A 296 -35.35 10.27 37.31
C VAL A 296 -35.68 9.07 36.42
N GLY A 297 -35.14 9.02 35.20
CA GLY A 297 -35.27 7.85 34.35
C GLY A 297 -34.68 8.01 32.96
N GLU A 298 -34.54 6.88 32.27
CA GLU A 298 -34.18 6.80 30.86
C GLU A 298 -35.34 6.17 30.05
N VAL A 299 -35.52 6.63 28.81
CA VAL A 299 -36.56 6.15 27.90
C VAL A 299 -35.92 5.82 26.55
N ASN A 300 -36.08 4.59 26.07
CA ASN A 300 -35.57 4.20 24.75
C ASN A 300 -36.41 4.83 23.62
N ALA A 301 -35.77 5.22 22.52
CA ALA A 301 -36.48 5.58 21.30
C ALA A 301 -37.29 4.38 20.76
N PRO A 302 -38.44 4.58 20.09
CA PRO A 302 -39.04 5.86 19.69
C PRO A 302 -40.02 6.44 20.74
N TYR A 303 -40.01 5.95 21.99
CA TYR A 303 -40.94 6.45 23.02
C TYR A 303 -40.55 7.88 23.44
N THR A 304 -41.52 8.79 23.42
CA THR A 304 -41.31 10.20 23.77
C THR A 304 -42.08 10.63 25.02
N MET A 305 -42.21 9.70 25.96
CA MET A 305 -43.04 9.87 27.14
C MET A 305 -42.45 9.14 28.34
N PHE A 306 -42.44 9.81 29.49
CA PHE A 306 -42.04 9.27 30.78
C PHE A 306 -43.10 9.57 31.85
N ILE A 307 -43.24 8.68 32.83
CA ILE A 307 -44.09 8.91 34.00
C ILE A 307 -43.22 8.84 35.25
N ASP A 308 -42.99 9.99 35.88
CA ASP A 308 -42.46 10.02 37.24
C ASP A 308 -43.57 9.63 38.21
N ARG A 309 -43.49 8.40 38.73
CA ARG A 309 -44.46 7.81 39.68
C ARG A 309 -44.19 8.21 41.13
N THR A 310 -43.04 8.81 41.39
CA THR A 310 -42.58 9.18 42.74
C THR A 310 -42.28 10.68 42.83
N PRO A 311 -43.17 11.57 42.34
CA PRO A 311 -42.94 13.00 42.46
C PRO A 311 -43.12 13.41 43.93
N PRO A 312 -42.26 14.28 44.48
CA PRO A 312 -42.40 14.78 45.83
C PRO A 312 -43.79 15.39 46.08
N HIS A 313 -44.40 15.01 47.21
CA HIS A 313 -45.78 15.39 47.56
C HIS A 313 -45.92 16.80 48.15
N ARG A 314 -44.82 17.50 48.44
CA ARG A 314 -44.83 18.82 49.08
C ARG A 314 -45.00 19.90 48.02
N GLY A 315 -45.73 21.00 48.33
CA GLY A 315 -46.09 22.11 47.43
C GLY A 315 -44.95 22.95 46.85
N GLN A 316 -43.80 22.34 46.58
CA GLN A 316 -42.68 22.89 45.87
C GLN A 316 -42.93 22.85 44.37
N ARG A 317 -42.44 23.86 43.65
CA ARG A 317 -42.48 23.87 42.18
C ARG A 317 -41.53 22.80 41.66
N LEU A 318 -42.03 21.98 40.74
CA LEU A 318 -41.28 20.91 40.07
C LEU A 318 -40.93 21.37 38.65
N TYR A 319 -39.68 21.16 38.28
CA TYR A 319 -39.15 21.43 36.95
C TYR A 319 -38.70 20.12 36.32
N TYR A 320 -39.00 19.93 35.04
CA TYR A 320 -38.51 18.79 34.27
C TYR A 320 -37.76 19.27 33.04
N SER A 321 -36.68 18.57 32.72
CA SER A 321 -35.95 18.72 31.46
C SER A 321 -35.62 17.34 30.90
N VAL A 322 -35.37 17.30 29.59
CA VAL A 322 -35.07 16.06 28.88
C VAL A 322 -33.84 16.30 28.02
N SER A 323 -32.90 15.36 28.01
CA SER A 323 -31.81 15.29 27.03
C SER A 323 -31.95 14.03 26.18
N SER A 324 -31.30 14.01 25.03
CA SER A 324 -31.18 12.85 24.16
C SER A 324 -29.80 12.19 24.34
N ILE A 325 -29.76 10.88 24.13
CA ILE A 325 -28.54 10.07 24.18
C ILE A 325 -28.44 9.20 22.93
N ASP A 326 -27.22 9.03 22.43
CA ASP A 326 -26.91 8.16 21.29
C ASP A 326 -26.54 6.72 21.69
N GLY A 327 -26.18 5.93 20.68
CA GLY A 327 -25.69 4.56 20.81
C GLY A 327 -24.22 4.41 21.23
N ALA A 328 -23.45 5.50 21.37
CA ALA A 328 -22.01 5.45 21.63
C ALA A 328 -21.68 4.86 23.01
N ARG A 329 -20.40 4.53 23.23
CA ARG A 329 -19.90 3.99 24.50
C ARG A 329 -18.62 4.72 24.94
N PRO A 330 -18.68 5.61 25.95
CA PRO A 330 -19.90 6.08 26.64
C PRO A 330 -20.84 6.84 25.69
N ALA A 331 -22.14 6.88 26.00
CA ALA A 331 -23.13 7.56 25.16
C ALA A 331 -22.86 9.08 25.18
N ASN A 332 -22.92 9.72 24.01
CA ASN A 332 -22.92 11.18 23.94
C ASN A 332 -24.31 11.67 24.32
N GLU A 333 -24.36 12.64 25.22
CA GLU A 333 -25.59 13.23 25.73
C GLU A 333 -25.72 14.68 25.26
N SER A 334 -26.91 15.04 24.79
CA SER A 334 -27.21 16.40 24.37
C SER A 334 -27.23 17.38 25.55
N MET A 335 -27.25 18.66 25.24
CA MET A 335 -27.75 19.65 26.20
C MET A 335 -29.17 19.28 26.65
N SER A 336 -29.55 19.65 27.87
CA SER A 336 -30.94 19.50 28.30
C SER A 336 -31.85 20.47 27.58
N SER A 337 -33.10 20.07 27.36
CA SER A 337 -34.18 20.98 26.96
C SER A 337 -34.34 22.13 27.97
N PRO A 338 -34.99 23.24 27.57
CA PRO A 338 -35.50 24.20 28.55
C PRO A 338 -36.35 23.49 29.61
N GLU A 339 -36.21 23.92 30.85
CA GLU A 339 -36.98 23.37 31.95
C GLU A 339 -38.45 23.77 31.85
N VAL A 340 -39.33 22.80 32.11
CA VAL A 340 -40.76 23.01 32.14
C VAL A 340 -41.25 22.89 33.56
N MET A 341 -41.87 23.95 34.05
CA MET A 341 -42.52 23.97 35.35
C MET A 341 -43.91 23.32 35.27
N ILE A 342 -44.23 22.46 36.23
CA ILE A 342 -45.60 21.96 36.41
C ILE A 342 -46.50 23.12 36.83
N ARG A 343 -47.50 23.44 36.02
CA ARG A 343 -48.61 24.33 36.41
C ARG A 343 -49.66 23.48 37.13
N ASN A 344 -50.08 23.94 38.31
CA ASN A 344 -51.13 23.29 39.11
C ASN A 344 -52.48 23.32 38.41
#